data_AF-A0A485ASJ6-F1
#
_entry.id   AF-A0A485ASJ6-F1
#
_cell.length_a   1.000
_cell.length_b   1.000
_cell.length_c   1.000
_cell.angle_alpha   90.00
_cell.angle_beta   90.00
_cell.angle_gamma   90.00
#
_symmetry.space_group_name_H-M   'P 1'
#
loop_
_entity.id
_entity.type
_entity.pdbx_description
1 polymer ?
#
loop_
_entity_poly.entity_id
_entity_poly.type
_entity_poly.pdbx_seq_one_letter_code
_entity_poly.pdbx_strand_id
1 'polypeptide(L)' 'MSRSGETEQVLDKARIARNVGMTVVAFTRASANSLAGLADLHFALYDEAVHFAAEAAGVTSFESNLVLLMDLLLLEATG' A
#
# COMPACT_ATOMS: atom_id res chain seq x y z
N MET A 1 -4.44 1.99 3.09
CA MET A 1 -3.29 1.05 3.00
C MET A 1 -3.85 -0.35 2.84
N SER A 2 -3.24 -1.20 2.01
CA SER A 2 -3.62 -2.61 1.84
C SER A 2 -2.41 -3.39 1.35
N ARG A 3 -2.10 -4.53 1.96
CA ARG A 3 -0.96 -5.37 1.55
C ARG A 3 -1.10 -5.87 0.11
N SER A 4 -2.19 -6.54 -0.19
CA SER A 4 -2.44 -7.08 -1.53
C SER A 4 -2.77 -6.00 -2.56
N GLY A 5 -3.36 -4.88 -2.13
CA GLY A 5 -3.95 -3.89 -3.03
C GLY A 5 -5.30 -4.32 -3.62
N GLU A 6 -5.83 -5.46 -3.16
CA GLU A 6 -7.07 -6.07 -3.64
C GLU A 6 -8.15 -6.17 -2.55
N THR A 7 -7.92 -5.59 -1.37
CA THR A 7 -8.92 -5.57 -0.30
C THR A 7 -10.14 -4.77 -0.74
N GLU A 8 -11.27 -5.45 -0.99
CA GLU A 8 -12.49 -4.87 -1.56
C GLU A 8 -12.98 -3.62 -0.80
N GLN A 9 -13.05 -3.70 0.53
CA GLN A 9 -13.46 -2.58 1.39
C GLN A 9 -12.55 -1.34 1.27
N VAL A 10 -11.27 -1.53 0.90
CA VAL A 10 -10.32 -0.44 0.66
C VAL A 10 -10.51 0.13 -0.75
N LEU A 11 -10.72 -0.75 -1.75
CA LEU A 11 -11.00 -0.33 -3.12
C LEU A 11 -12.28 0.50 -3.22
N ASP A 12 -13.34 0.11 -2.52
CA ASP A 12 -14.59 0.87 -2.52
C ASP A 12 -14.41 2.28 -1.97
N LYS A 13 -13.66 2.42 -0.87
CA LYS A 13 -13.33 3.74 -0.32
C LYS A 13 -12.47 4.57 -1.28
N ALA A 14 -11.50 3.96 -1.94
CA ALA A 14 -10.66 4.64 -2.93
C ALA A 14 -11.47 5.12 -4.15
N ARG A 15 -12.41 4.31 -4.64
CA ARG A 15 -13.34 4.70 -5.71
C ARG A 15 -14.23 5.87 -5.30
N ILE A 16 -14.80 5.82 -4.09
CA ILE A 16 -15.62 6.91 -3.56
C ILE A 16 -14.79 8.20 -3.47
N ALA A 17 -13.59 8.15 -2.88
CA ALA A 17 -12.69 9.30 -2.75
C ALA A 17 -12.37 9.94 -4.12
N ARG A 18 -12.00 9.13 -5.11
CA ARG A 18 -11.78 9.58 -6.50
C ARG A 18 -13.02 10.24 -7.10
N ASN A 19 -14.19 9.64 -6.93
CA ASN A 19 -15.45 10.16 -7.47
C ASN A 19 -15.83 11.52 -6.90
N VAL A 20 -15.43 11.84 -5.67
CA VAL A 20 -15.66 13.16 -5.05
C VAL A 20 -14.47 14.12 -5.21
N GLY A 21 -13.49 13.77 -6.04
CA GLY A 21 -12.34 14.63 -6.36
C GLY A 21 -11.26 14.70 -5.27
N MET A 22 -11.24 13.75 -4.32
CA MET A 22 -10.17 13.65 -3.33
C MET A 22 -8.93 12.98 -3.92
N THR A 23 -7.75 13.46 -3.52
CA THR A 23 -6.48 12.80 -3.81
C THR A 23 -6.39 11.46 -3.06
N VAL A 24 -6.03 10.39 -3.77
CA VAL A 24 -5.82 9.06 -3.21
C VAL A 24 -4.33 8.74 -3.19
N VAL A 25 -3.78 8.63 -1.97
CA VAL A 25 -2.42 8.14 -1.74
C VAL A 25 -2.50 6.69 -1.28
N ALA A 26 -1.85 5.78 -2.00
CA ALA A 26 -1.85 4.35 -1.70
C ALA A 26 -0.49 3.86 -1.21
N PHE A 27 -0.52 3.10 -0.12
CA PHE A 27 0.59 2.27 0.35
C PHE A 27 0.19 0.81 0.15
N THR A 28 0.84 0.13 -0.78
CA THR A 28 0.52 -1.24 -1.19
C THR A 28 1.71 -1.89 -1.90
N ARG A 29 1.64 -3.21 -2.11
CA ARG A 29 2.72 -4.00 -2.72
C ARG A 29 3.15 -3.39 -4.06
N ALA A 30 4.43 -3.51 -4.38
CA ALA A 30 5.01 -3.00 -5.62
C ALA A 30 4.51 -3.71 -6.89
N SER A 31 4.05 -4.96 -6.77
CA SER A 31 3.42 -5.70 -7.87
C SER A 31 2.13 -5.03 -8.33
N ALA A 32 1.77 -5.20 -9.61
CA ALA A 32 0.52 -4.67 -10.14
C ALA A 32 -0.69 -5.11 -9.29
N ASN A 33 -1.53 -4.13 -8.94
CA ASN A 33 -2.76 -4.33 -8.16
C ASN A 33 -3.77 -3.20 -8.42
N SER A 34 -5.03 -3.46 -8.10
CA SER A 34 -6.16 -2.55 -8.34
C SER A 34 -6.02 -1.23 -7.59
N LEU A 35 -5.58 -1.25 -6.33
CA LEU A 35 -5.46 -0.03 -5.51
C LEU A 35 -4.42 0.93 -6.05
N ALA A 36 -3.28 0.42 -6.53
CA ALA A 36 -2.24 1.23 -7.17
C ALA A 36 -2.77 1.95 -8.43
N GLY A 37 -3.60 1.28 -9.24
CA GLY A 37 -4.22 1.88 -10.42
C GLY A 37 -5.29 2.94 -10.12
N LEU A 38 -5.84 2.95 -8.90
CA LEU A 38 -6.79 3.96 -8.43
C LEU A 38 -6.12 5.17 -7.78
N ALA A 39 -4.85 5.05 -7.38
CA ALA A 39 -4.14 6.08 -6.64
C ALA A 39 -3.55 7.15 -7.56
N ASP A 40 -3.49 8.38 -7.06
CA ASP A 40 -2.75 9.48 -7.69
C ASP A 40 -1.26 9.41 -7.33
N LEU A 41 -0.96 8.89 -6.13
CA LEU A 41 0.39 8.60 -5.66
C LEU A 41 0.44 7.20 -5.05
N HIS A 42 1.36 6.38 -5.53
CA HIS A 42 1.59 5.03 -5.03
C HIS A 42 2.97 4.92 -4.38
N PHE A 43 2.99 4.73 -3.06
CA PHE A 43 4.15 4.29 -2.32
C PHE A 43 4.25 2.76 -2.40
N ALA A 44 5.11 2.31 -3.31
CA ALA A 44 5.35 0.89 -3.58
C ALA A 44 6.17 0.26 -2.44
N LEU A 45 5.59 -0.74 -1.79
CA LEU A 45 6.26 -1.53 -0.75
C LEU A 45 6.76 -2.84 -1.32
N TYR A 46 8.07 -3.04 -1.27
CA TYR A 46 8.71 -4.29 -1.66
C TYR A 46 8.71 -5.24 -0.47
N ASP A 47 8.40 -6.50 -0.73
CA ASP A 47 8.36 -7.54 0.27
C ASP A 47 9.01 -8.79 -0.34
N GLU A 48 10.09 -9.28 0.27
CA GLU A 48 10.92 -10.38 -0.26
C GLU A 48 10.21 -11.74 -0.29
N ALA A 49 8.96 -11.82 0.19
CA ALA A 49 8.08 -12.97 0.10
C ALA A 49 7.58 -13.26 -1.34
N VAL A 50 8.47 -13.14 -2.34
CA VAL A 50 8.25 -13.54 -3.74
C VAL A 50 8.09 -15.08 -3.87
N HIS A 51 8.40 -15.82 -2.79
CA HIS A 51 8.06 -17.23 -2.69
C HIS A 51 6.65 -17.43 -2.12
N PHE A 52 5.77 -17.97 -2.96
CA PHE A 52 4.39 -18.40 -2.68
C PHE A 52 4.19 -19.14 -1.34
N ALA A 53 5.25 -19.78 -0.81
CA ALA A 53 5.23 -20.47 0.48
C ALA A 53 5.23 -19.53 1.71
N ALA A 54 5.80 -18.33 1.61
CA ALA A 54 5.82 -17.33 2.69
C ALA A 54 4.47 -16.64 2.89
N GLU A 55 3.68 -16.49 1.82
CA GLU A 55 2.34 -15.90 1.87
C GLU A 55 1.38 -16.76 2.70
N ALA A 56 1.55 -18.09 2.67
CA ALA A 56 0.80 -19.04 3.51
C ALA A 56 1.20 -19.00 5.00
N ALA A 57 2.41 -18.53 5.32
CA ALA A 57 2.91 -18.45 6.69
C ALA A 57 2.56 -17.12 7.38
N GLY A 58 2.05 -16.12 6.65
CA GLY A 58 1.65 -14.82 7.18
C GLY A 58 2.80 -13.90 7.62
N VAL A 59 4.04 -14.41 7.61
CA VAL A 59 5.24 -13.64 7.97
C VAL A 59 5.76 -12.93 6.73
N THR A 60 5.66 -11.59 6.74
CA THR A 60 6.08 -10.72 5.65
C THR A 60 6.82 -9.51 6.18
N SER A 61 7.72 -8.94 5.39
CA SER A 61 8.39 -7.67 5.71
C SER A 61 7.49 -6.46 5.45
N PHE A 62 6.30 -6.65 4.85
CA PHE A 62 5.41 -5.58 4.43
C PHE A 62 5.06 -4.59 5.55
N GLU A 63 4.59 -5.07 6.71
CA GLU A 63 4.21 -4.21 7.84
C GLU A 63 5.42 -3.43 8.36
N SER A 64 6.57 -4.08 8.49
CA SER A 64 7.81 -3.43 8.92
C SER A 64 8.26 -2.35 7.94
N ASN A 65 8.22 -2.63 6.63
CA ASN A 65 8.57 -1.67 5.59
C ASN A 65 7.59 -0.51 5.52
N LEU A 66 6.29 -0.76 5.76
CA LEU A 66 5.28 0.27 5.84
C LEU A 66 5.55 1.22 7.02
N VAL A 67 5.82 0.69 8.21
CA VAL A 67 6.12 1.51 9.40
C VAL A 67 7.40 2.31 9.19
N LEU A 68 8.47 1.68 8.71
CA LEU A 68 9.73 2.36 8.41
C LEU A 68 9.53 3.51 7.42
N LEU A 69 8.76 3.28 6.35
CA LEU A 69 8.48 4.33 5.37
C LEU A 69 7.66 5.48 5.96
N MET A 70 6.68 5.19 6.82
CA MET A 70 5.92 6.23 7.52
C MET A 70 6.82 7.08 8.40
N ASP A 71 7.74 6.46 9.14
CA ASP A 71 8.70 7.16 9.99
C ASP A 71 9.60 8.08 9.17
N LEU A 72 10.11 7.61 8.01
CA LEU A 72 10.91 8.43 7.10
C LEU A 72 10.11 9.60 6.53
N LEU A 73 8.86 9.39 6.11
CA LEU A 73 8.01 10.47 5.61
C LEU A 73 7.71 11.52 6.69
N LEU A 74 7.48 11.09 7.93
CA LEU A 74 7.25 11.99 9.05
C LEU A 74 8.52 12.75 9.43
N LEU A 75 9.69 12.09 9.41
CA LEU A 75 10.98 12.73 9.63
C LEU A 75 11.23 13.84 8.62
N GLU A 76 11.06 13.56 7.32
CA GLU A 76 11.23 14.56 6.26
C GLU A 76 10.20 15.70 6.33
N ALA A 77 8.96 15.41 6.77
CA ALA A 77 7.91 16.42 6.90
C ALA A 77 8.09 17.34 8.11
N THR A 78 8.93 16.95 9.08
CA THR A 78 9.17 17.69 10.33
C THR A 78 10.59 18.26 10.44
N GLY A 79 11.44 18.01 9.43
CA GLY A 79 12.80 18.55 9.30
C GLY A 79 12.88 19.96 8.75
#